data_AF-A0A7Y3IYE8-F1
#
_entry.id   AF-A0A7Y3IYE8-F1
#
_cell.length_a   1.000
_cell.length_b   1.000
_cell.length_c   1.000
_cell.angle_alpha   90.00
_cell.angle_beta   90.00
_cell.angle_gamma   90.00
#
_symmetry.space_group_name_H-M   'P 1'
#
loop_
_entity.id
_entity.type
_entity.pdbx_description
1 polymer ?
#
loop_
_entity_poly.entity_id
_entity_poly.type
_entity_poly.pdbx_seq_one_letter_code
_entity_poly.pdbx_strand_id
1 'polypeptide(L)'
;MKLRPEQWALHVKQNLLPIYLISSDEILLQQEALDTLRHASRLQGFDDRLRIDIDRSFNPAQLLEECQSLSLFGDHKIIELRLPKPPDVELAKVLVKICTTPSPEHRVILSLPLVNRRDQETEWFKAIDAAGGVLLLPSITGSAFPDWLRQRLKSQNIVPDDE
;
A
#
# COMPACT_ATOMS: atom_id res chain seq x y z
N MET A 1 -0.70 -3.63 -11.00
CA MET A 1 -1.29 -2.59 -11.84
C MET A 1 -0.97 -1.26 -11.20
N LYS A 2 -0.29 -0.37 -11.93
CA LYS A 2 -0.07 1.00 -11.48
C LYS A 2 -1.38 1.79 -11.52
N LEU A 3 -1.75 2.34 -10.37
CA LEU A 3 -2.96 3.11 -10.13
C LEU A 3 -2.60 4.59 -10.04
N ARG A 4 -3.48 5.42 -10.57
CA ARG A 4 -3.39 6.88 -10.38
C ARG A 4 -4.13 7.29 -9.10
N PRO A 5 -3.70 8.34 -8.40
CA PRO A 5 -4.32 8.78 -7.15
C PRO A 5 -5.83 8.99 -7.26
N GLU A 6 -6.30 9.58 -8.36
CA GLU A 6 -7.72 9.83 -8.61
C GLU A 6 -8.55 8.55 -8.78
N GLN A 7 -7.93 7.43 -9.11
CA GLN A 7 -8.60 6.13 -9.27
C GLN A 7 -8.62 5.32 -7.97
N TRP A 8 -7.85 5.73 -6.95
CA TRP A 8 -7.56 4.92 -5.78
C TRP A 8 -8.82 4.51 -5.00
N ALA A 9 -9.61 5.50 -4.58
CA ALA A 9 -10.79 5.27 -3.75
C ALA A 9 -11.84 4.38 -4.45
N LEU A 10 -12.05 4.60 -5.75
CA LEU A 10 -12.96 3.78 -6.55
C LEU A 10 -12.43 2.36 -6.72
N HIS A 11 -11.12 2.22 -7.01
CA HIS A 11 -10.47 0.94 -7.22
C HIS A 11 -10.57 0.05 -5.98
N VAL A 12 -10.15 0.51 -4.81
CA VAL A 12 -10.14 -0.35 -3.60
C VAL A 12 -11.55 -0.72 -3.16
N LYS A 13 -12.57 0.08 -3.50
CA LYS A 13 -13.97 -0.24 -3.24
C LYS A 13 -14.52 -1.31 -4.18
N GLN A 14 -14.15 -1.27 -5.45
CA GLN A 14 -14.74 -2.14 -6.49
C GLN A 14 -13.93 -3.42 -6.74
N ASN A 15 -12.61 -3.34 -6.68
CA ASN A 15 -11.71 -4.42 -7.07
C ASN A 15 -10.52 -4.48 -6.10
N LEU A 16 -10.79 -4.91 -4.87
CA LEU A 16 -9.76 -5.09 -3.86
C LEU A 16 -8.87 -6.27 -4.22
N LEU A 17 -7.58 -5.99 -4.44
CA LEU A 17 -6.56 -6.96 -4.81
C LEU A 17 -5.85 -7.53 -3.58
N PRO A 18 -5.20 -8.70 -3.67
CA PRO A 18 -4.58 -9.33 -2.51
C PRO A 18 -3.36 -8.57 -1.97
N ILE A 19 -2.68 -7.81 -2.82
CA ILE A 19 -1.41 -7.16 -2.49
C ILE A 19 -1.42 -5.71 -3.00
N TYR A 20 -0.93 -4.79 -2.17
CA TYR A 20 -0.75 -3.40 -2.53
C TYR A 20 0.63 -2.87 -2.16
N LEU A 21 1.16 -2.00 -3.01
CA LEU A 21 2.34 -1.18 -2.74
C LEU A 21 1.93 0.29 -2.75
N ILE A 22 2.14 0.99 -1.65
CA ILE A 22 1.92 2.44 -1.51
C ILE A 22 3.26 3.11 -1.22
N SER A 23 3.76 3.86 -2.19
CA SER A 23 5.08 4.47 -2.13
C SER A 23 4.98 6.00 -2.25
N SER A 24 5.49 6.71 -1.25
CA SER A 24 5.38 8.16 -1.15
C SER A 24 6.42 8.76 -0.21
N ASP A 25 6.87 9.97 -0.52
CA ASP A 25 7.66 10.80 0.40
C ASP A 25 6.77 11.79 1.19
N GLU A 26 5.48 11.88 0.87
CA GLU A 26 4.49 12.69 1.60
C GLU A 26 3.72 11.84 2.60
N ILE A 27 4.00 12.06 3.89
CA ILE A 27 3.40 11.28 4.99
C ILE A 27 1.87 11.33 4.94
N LEU A 28 1.28 12.52 4.70
CA LEU A 28 -0.17 12.69 4.64
C LEU A 28 -0.79 11.84 3.52
N LEU A 29 -0.25 11.95 2.30
CA LEU A 29 -0.79 11.23 1.15
C LEU A 29 -0.68 9.71 1.34
N GLN A 30 0.44 9.24 1.89
CA GLN A 30 0.63 7.83 2.19
C GLN A 30 -0.38 7.33 3.22
N GLN A 31 -0.60 8.08 4.30
CA GLN A 31 -1.55 7.73 5.37
C GLN A 31 -2.98 7.67 4.84
N GLU A 32 -3.41 8.67 4.06
CA GLU A 32 -4.75 8.70 3.47
C GLU A 32 -5.00 7.52 2.53
N ALA A 33 -3.99 7.16 1.72
CA ALA A 33 -4.09 5.99 0.86
C ALA A 33 -4.21 4.69 1.67
N LEU A 34 -3.39 4.54 2.74
CA LEU A 34 -3.44 3.42 3.66
C LEU A 34 -4.78 3.34 4.42
N ASP A 35 -5.33 4.46 4.88
CA ASP A 35 -6.64 4.52 5.55
C ASP A 35 -7.76 4.10 4.61
N THR A 36 -7.74 4.58 3.37
CA THR A 36 -8.73 4.24 2.35
C THR A 36 -8.72 2.73 2.06
N LEU A 37 -7.53 2.15 1.92
CA LEU A 37 -7.37 0.70 1.70
C LEU A 37 -7.78 -0.12 2.92
N ARG A 38 -7.35 0.27 4.12
CA ARG A 38 -7.77 -0.39 5.37
C ARG A 38 -9.28 -0.37 5.54
N HIS A 39 -9.92 0.76 5.26
CA HIS A 39 -11.37 0.87 5.35
C HIS A 39 -12.06 -0.06 4.34
N ALA A 40 -11.62 -0.07 3.08
CA ALA A 40 -12.15 -0.96 2.06
C ALA A 40 -11.95 -2.45 2.39
N SER A 41 -10.79 -2.82 2.94
CA SER A 41 -10.52 -4.18 3.41
C SER A 41 -11.45 -4.58 4.56
N ARG A 42 -11.67 -3.72 5.56
CA ARG A 42 -12.62 -4.01 6.65
C ARG A 42 -14.05 -4.22 6.16
N LEU A 43 -14.49 -3.44 5.17
CA LEU A 43 -15.80 -3.65 4.55
C LEU A 43 -15.94 -5.02 3.85
N GLN A 44 -14.83 -5.70 3.56
CA GLN A 44 -14.80 -7.07 3.03
C GLN A 44 -14.48 -8.12 4.10
N GLY A 45 -14.54 -7.77 5.39
CA GLY A 45 -14.36 -8.69 6.51
C GLY A 45 -12.90 -8.93 6.93
N PHE A 46 -11.97 -8.05 6.54
CA PHE A 46 -10.59 -8.06 7.03
C PHE A 46 -10.47 -7.20 8.29
N ASP A 47 -10.91 -7.76 9.42
CA ASP A 47 -11.03 -7.04 10.69
C ASP A 47 -9.72 -6.98 11.48
N ASP A 48 -8.88 -8.01 11.35
CA ASP A 48 -7.60 -8.09 12.02
C ASP A 48 -6.51 -7.32 11.28
N ARG A 49 -5.57 -6.76 12.04
CA ARG A 49 -4.43 -6.02 11.50
C ARG A 49 -3.14 -6.38 12.21
N LEU A 50 -2.19 -6.91 11.46
CA LEU A 50 -0.80 -7.11 11.85
C LEU A 50 0.07 -6.05 11.18
N ARG A 51 0.72 -5.20 11.97
CA ARG A 51 1.69 -4.23 11.47
C ARG A 51 3.11 -4.72 11.77
N ILE A 52 3.96 -4.69 10.75
CA ILE A 52 5.35 -5.09 10.80
C ILE A 52 6.19 -3.91 10.31
N ASP A 53 6.92 -3.28 11.22
CA ASP A 53 7.93 -2.28 10.88
C ASP A 53 9.27 -3.01 10.64
N ILE A 54 9.91 -2.78 9.49
CA ILE A 54 11.19 -3.43 9.17
C ILE A 54 12.30 -2.81 10.04
N ASP A 55 12.82 -3.60 10.97
CA ASP A 55 13.99 -3.28 11.77
C ASP A 55 15.06 -4.39 11.69
N ARG A 56 16.07 -4.36 12.57
CA ARG A 56 17.16 -5.34 12.58
C ARG A 56 16.74 -6.75 13.00
N SER A 57 15.61 -6.88 13.69
CA SER A 57 15.06 -8.15 14.18
C SER A 57 14.07 -8.79 13.21
N PHE A 58 13.71 -8.07 12.13
CA PHE A 58 12.79 -8.57 11.12
C PHE A 58 13.32 -9.84 10.43
N ASN A 59 12.47 -10.86 10.39
CA ASN A 59 12.76 -12.13 9.73
C ASN A 59 11.85 -12.29 8.49
N PRO A 60 12.40 -12.25 7.26
CA PRO A 60 11.63 -12.47 6.04
C PRO A 60 10.89 -13.82 5.98
N ALA A 61 11.44 -14.88 6.60
CA ALA A 61 10.78 -16.19 6.59
C ALA A 61 9.48 -16.18 7.39
N GLN A 62 9.47 -15.51 8.55
CA GLN A 62 8.26 -15.36 9.37
C GLN A 62 7.18 -14.54 8.64
N LEU A 63 7.57 -13.52 7.86
CA LEU A 63 6.60 -12.79 7.03
C LEU A 63 5.89 -13.72 6.04
N LEU A 64 6.62 -14.65 5.41
CA LEU A 64 6.01 -15.59 4.47
C LEU A 64 5.04 -16.53 5.19
N GLU A 65 5.44 -17.07 6.34
CA GLU A 65 4.61 -17.94 7.17
C GLU A 65 3.33 -17.22 7.60
N GLU A 66 3.43 -15.98 8.08
CA GLU A 66 2.26 -15.17 8.42
C GLU A 66 1.34 -14.95 7.21
N CYS A 67 1.90 -14.59 6.05
CA CYS A 67 1.13 -14.37 4.83
C CYS A 67 0.44 -15.64 4.30
N GLN A 68 0.97 -16.83 4.62
CA GLN A 68 0.44 -18.12 4.18
C GLN A 68 -0.33 -18.87 5.27
N SER A 69 -0.37 -18.33 6.50
CA SER A 69 -1.12 -18.92 7.58
C SER A 69 -2.61 -18.98 7.23
N LEU A 70 -3.28 -20.04 7.68
CA LEU A 70 -4.73 -20.18 7.55
C LEU A 70 -5.37 -19.83 8.88
N SER A 71 -6.43 -19.03 8.83
CA SER A 71 -7.18 -18.72 10.04
C SER A 71 -8.01 -19.94 10.46
N LEU A 72 -7.81 -20.42 11.68
CA LEU A 72 -8.62 -21.51 12.24
C LEU A 72 -10.06 -21.08 12.53
N PHE A 73 -10.31 -19.78 12.62
CA PHE A 73 -11.61 -19.19 12.96
C PHE A 73 -12.27 -18.47 11.78
N GLY A 74 -11.63 -18.47 10.60
CA GLY A 74 -12.11 -17.77 9.41
C GLY A 74 -11.89 -16.26 9.44
N ASP A 75 -11.13 -15.74 10.41
CA ASP A 75 -10.76 -14.33 10.49
C ASP A 75 -9.79 -13.94 9.37
N HIS A 76 -10.15 -12.92 8.58
CA HIS A 76 -9.27 -12.38 7.55
C HIS A 76 -8.40 -11.25 8.11
N LYS A 77 -7.15 -11.16 7.66
CA LYS A 77 -6.13 -10.27 8.25
C LYS A 77 -5.54 -9.31 7.22
N ILE A 78 -5.35 -8.06 7.63
CA ILE A 78 -4.50 -7.09 6.94
C ILE A 78 -3.08 -7.20 7.50
N ILE A 79 -2.11 -7.51 6.64
CA ILE A 79 -0.68 -7.55 6.98
C ILE A 79 -0.01 -6.33 6.37
N GLU A 80 0.40 -5.39 7.21
CA GLU A 80 1.05 -4.14 6.79
C GLU A 80 2.54 -4.17 7.04
N LEU A 81 3.32 -4.14 5.97
CA LEU A 81 4.77 -4.05 6.01
C LEU A 81 5.20 -2.60 5.77
N ARG A 82 5.86 -1.99 6.74
CA ARG A 82 6.46 -0.65 6.60
C ARG A 82 7.96 -0.76 6.42
N LEU A 83 8.45 -0.43 5.23
CA LEU A 83 9.85 -0.47 4.90
C LEU A 83 10.43 0.96 4.92
N PRO A 84 11.57 1.20 5.58
CA PRO A 84 12.26 2.49 5.53
C PRO A 84 12.99 2.72 4.19
N LYS A 85 13.17 1.68 3.38
CA LYS A 85 13.88 1.67 2.09
C LYS A 85 13.39 0.50 1.22
N PRO A 86 13.73 0.46 -0.09
CA PRO A 86 13.45 -0.70 -0.93
C PRO A 86 13.97 -2.01 -0.29
N PRO A 87 13.28 -3.14 -0.52
CA PRO A 87 13.63 -4.43 0.09
C PRO A 87 15.03 -4.87 -0.33
N ASP A 88 15.73 -5.55 0.58
CA ASP A 88 16.95 -6.26 0.26
C ASP A 88 16.67 -7.55 -0.54
N VAL A 89 17.73 -8.29 -0.87
CA VAL A 89 17.63 -9.49 -1.70
C VAL A 89 16.79 -10.59 -1.06
N GLU A 90 16.85 -10.75 0.27
CA GLU A 90 16.10 -11.79 0.97
C GLU A 90 14.62 -11.47 1.03
N LEU A 91 14.29 -10.24 1.43
CA LEU A 91 12.91 -9.76 1.46
C LEU A 91 12.32 -9.72 0.06
N ALA A 92 13.06 -9.27 -0.96
CA ALA A 92 12.60 -9.26 -2.35
C ALA A 92 12.16 -10.66 -2.82
N LYS A 93 12.93 -11.71 -2.50
CA LYS A 93 12.56 -13.10 -2.82
C LYS A 93 11.27 -13.53 -2.12
N VAL A 94 11.09 -13.15 -0.85
CA VAL A 94 9.86 -13.44 -0.10
C VAL A 94 8.66 -12.71 -0.71
N LEU A 95 8.81 -11.43 -1.05
CA LEU A 95 7.74 -10.65 -1.69
C LEU A 95 7.30 -11.27 -3.02
N VAL A 96 8.26 -11.73 -3.85
CA VAL A 96 7.93 -12.45 -5.08
C VAL A 96 7.12 -13.71 -4.79
N LYS A 97 7.49 -14.51 -3.77
CA LYS A 97 6.72 -15.71 -3.37
C LYS A 97 5.31 -15.36 -2.93
N ILE A 98 5.14 -14.31 -2.12
CA ILE A 98 3.83 -13.82 -1.68
C ILE A 98 2.97 -13.45 -2.89
N CYS A 99 3.55 -12.82 -3.91
CA CYS A 99 2.84 -12.47 -5.15
C CYS A 99 2.44 -13.68 -6.00
N THR A 100 3.23 -14.74 -6.01
CA THR A 100 2.93 -15.96 -6.79
C THR A 100 1.80 -16.78 -6.17
N THR A 101 1.69 -16.79 -4.84
CA THR A 101 0.67 -17.54 -4.10
C THR A 101 0.02 -16.66 -3.03
N PRO A 102 -0.79 -15.67 -3.43
CA PRO A 102 -1.46 -14.81 -2.47
C PRO A 102 -2.56 -15.60 -1.73
N SER A 103 -2.62 -15.47 -0.40
CA SER A 103 -3.72 -16.02 0.38
C SER A 103 -5.00 -15.23 0.12
N PRO A 104 -6.16 -15.88 -0.08
CA PRO A 104 -7.44 -15.19 -0.18
C PRO A 104 -7.83 -14.52 1.15
N GLU A 105 -7.37 -15.07 2.28
CA GLU A 105 -7.69 -14.64 3.64
C GLU A 105 -6.86 -13.44 4.12
N HIS A 106 -5.81 -13.08 3.37
CA HIS A 106 -4.91 -11.99 3.75
C HIS A 106 -4.89 -10.86 2.72
N ARG A 107 -4.72 -9.64 3.21
CA ARG A 107 -4.37 -8.48 2.39
C ARG A 107 -3.01 -7.98 2.81
N VAL A 108 -2.05 -8.01 1.89
CA VAL A 108 -0.68 -7.57 2.16
C VAL A 108 -0.51 -6.15 1.64
N ILE A 109 -0.08 -5.24 2.50
CA ILE A 109 0.13 -3.84 2.16
C ILE A 109 1.57 -3.47 2.45
N LEU A 110 2.30 -3.02 1.44
CA LEU A 110 3.65 -2.50 1.57
C LEU A 110 3.61 -0.98 1.55
N SER A 111 4.30 -0.35 2.48
CA SER A 111 4.51 1.10 2.52
C SER A 111 5.98 1.43 2.64
N LEU A 112 6.49 2.32 1.78
CA LEU A 112 7.87 2.79 1.81
C LEU A 112 8.01 4.18 1.15
N PRO A 113 9.19 4.84 1.27
CA PRO A 113 9.47 6.07 0.52
C PRO A 113 9.28 5.92 -0.99
N LEU A 114 9.24 7.03 -1.71
CA LEU A 114 9.00 7.02 -3.16
C LEU A 114 10.08 6.21 -3.90
N VAL A 115 9.65 5.16 -4.61
CA VAL A 115 10.55 4.29 -5.36
C VAL A 115 11.02 4.96 -6.65
N ASN A 116 12.31 4.81 -6.96
CA ASN A 116 12.88 5.35 -8.18
C ASN A 116 12.66 4.40 -9.37
N ARG A 117 13.09 4.82 -10.57
CA ARG A 117 12.94 4.01 -11.79
C ARG A 117 13.66 2.65 -11.72
N ARG A 118 14.84 2.58 -11.10
CA ARG A 118 15.60 1.33 -10.97
C ARG A 118 14.86 0.35 -10.06
N ASP A 119 14.29 0.84 -8.96
CA ASP A 119 13.47 0.02 -8.06
C ASP A 119 12.26 -0.56 -8.81
N GLN A 120 11.64 0.23 -9.68
CA GLN A 120 10.50 -0.22 -10.50
C GLN A 120 10.86 -1.29 -11.55
N GLU A 121 12.15 -1.42 -11.90
CA GLU A 121 12.63 -2.40 -12.87
C GLU A 121 12.99 -3.76 -12.21
N THR A 122 13.03 -3.82 -10.87
CA THR A 122 13.32 -5.03 -10.09
C THR A 122 12.21 -6.08 -10.17
N GLU A 123 12.56 -7.33 -9.87
CA GLU A 123 11.61 -8.45 -9.91
C GLU A 123 10.51 -8.34 -8.86
N TRP A 124 10.82 -7.92 -7.64
CA TRP A 124 9.82 -7.79 -6.57
C TRP A 124 8.76 -6.74 -6.91
N PHE A 125 9.17 -5.61 -7.50
CA PHE A 125 8.24 -4.56 -7.90
C PHE A 125 7.32 -5.05 -9.02
N LYS A 126 7.90 -5.69 -10.05
CA LYS A 126 7.15 -6.27 -11.17
C LYS A 126 6.19 -7.36 -10.71
N ALA A 127 6.57 -8.18 -9.73
CA ALA A 127 5.70 -9.19 -9.16
C ALA A 127 4.48 -8.58 -8.46
N ILE A 128 4.66 -7.51 -7.67
CA ILE A 128 3.55 -6.78 -7.04
C ILE A 128 2.69 -6.10 -8.12
N ASP A 129 3.32 -5.50 -9.14
CA ASP A 129 2.58 -4.89 -10.24
C ASP A 129 1.79 -5.93 -11.08
N ALA A 130 2.22 -7.19 -11.12
CA ALA A 130 1.47 -8.24 -11.80
C ALA A 130 0.33 -8.79 -10.93
N ALA A 131 0.57 -9.03 -9.64
CA ALA A 131 -0.37 -9.69 -8.73
C ALA A 131 -1.32 -8.74 -7.98
N GLY A 132 -1.01 -7.44 -7.94
CA GLY A 132 -1.62 -6.48 -7.02
C GLY A 132 -1.74 -5.05 -7.58
N GLY A 133 -1.97 -4.11 -6.69
CA GLY A 133 -2.06 -2.67 -7.01
C GLY A 133 -0.83 -1.90 -6.57
N VAL A 134 -0.35 -0.97 -7.39
CA VAL A 134 0.76 -0.07 -7.06
C VAL A 134 0.27 1.36 -7.11
N LEU A 135 0.44 2.10 -6.02
CA LEU A 135 0.13 3.51 -5.91
C LEU A 135 1.42 4.29 -5.59
N LEU A 136 1.84 5.13 -6.54
CA LEU A 136 2.98 6.03 -6.38
C LEU A 136 2.45 7.45 -6.15
N LEU A 137 2.82 8.05 -5.02
CA LEU A 137 2.35 9.36 -4.59
C LEU A 137 3.57 10.29 -4.44
N PRO A 138 3.98 10.98 -5.51
CA PRO A 138 5.06 11.95 -5.42
C PRO A 138 4.65 13.15 -4.56
N SER A 139 5.65 13.88 -4.06
CA SER A 139 5.43 15.14 -3.36
C SER A 139 4.69 16.16 -4.20
N ILE A 140 3.81 16.91 -3.53
CA ILE A 140 3.09 18.02 -4.16
C ILE A 140 4.11 19.14 -4.35
N THR A 141 4.38 19.48 -5.60
CA THR A 141 5.31 20.56 -5.93
C THR A 141 4.72 21.92 -5.59
N GLY A 142 5.56 22.93 -5.35
CA GLY A 142 5.09 24.28 -5.02
C GLY A 142 4.14 24.88 -6.05
N SER A 143 4.30 24.55 -7.34
CA SER A 143 3.38 24.99 -8.40
C SER A 143 2.03 24.27 -8.38
N ALA A 144 1.97 23.02 -7.91
CA ALA A 144 0.74 22.23 -7.83
C ALA A 144 0.01 22.38 -6.49
N PHE A 145 0.68 22.93 -5.47
CA PHE A 145 0.14 23.04 -4.11
C PHE A 145 -1.16 23.86 -4.02
N PRO A 146 -1.30 25.05 -4.65
CA PRO A 146 -2.53 25.83 -4.55
C PRO A 146 -3.75 25.08 -5.09
N ASP A 147 -3.61 24.41 -6.23
CA ASP A 147 -4.69 23.64 -6.84
C ASP A 147 -5.01 22.39 -6.02
N TRP A 148 -4.00 21.70 -5.50
CA TRP A 148 -4.18 20.58 -4.59
C TRP A 148 -4.93 21.00 -3.31
N LEU A 149 -4.56 22.14 -2.72
CA LEU A 149 -5.21 22.66 -1.52
C LEU A 149 -6.67 23.03 -1.80
N ARG A 150 -6.95 23.71 -2.92
CA ARG A 150 -8.32 24.04 -3.34
C ARG A 150 -9.18 22.79 -3.53
N GLN A 151 -8.64 21.75 -4.16
CA GLN A 151 -9.35 20.46 -4.30
C GLN A 151 -9.67 19.83 -2.94
N ARG A 152 -8.73 19.89 -2.00
CA ARG A 152 -8.90 19.37 -0.65
C ARG A 152 -9.92 20.17 0.17
N LEU A 153 -9.91 21.49 0.08
CA LEU A 153 -10.90 22.34 0.75
C LEU A 153 -12.30 22.07 0.19
N LYS A 154 -12.42 21.96 -1.13
CA LYS A 154 -13.68 21.64 -1.80
C LYS A 154 -14.25 20.28 -1.35
N SER A 155 -13.41 19.27 -1.15
CA SER A 155 -13.89 17.96 -0.67
C SER A 155 -14.42 17.99 0.77
N GLN A 156 -14.05 19.02 1.54
CA GLN A 156 -14.55 19.29 2.89
C GLN A 156 -15.68 20.34 2.90
N ASN A 157 -16.19 20.75 1.73
CA ASN A 157 -17.14 21.85 1.57
C ASN A 157 -16.66 23.18 2.17
N ILE A 158 -15.34 23.41 2.16
CA ILE A 158 -14.73 24.67 2.58
C ILE A 158 -14.44 25.51 1.33
N VAL A 159 -14.90 26.76 1.32
CA VAL A 159 -14.59 27.74 0.27
C VAL A 159 -13.46 28.64 0.79
N PRO A 160 -12.27 28.62 0.18
CA PRO A 160 -11.21 29.56 0.53
C PRO A 160 -11.60 30.97 0.07
N ASP A 161 -11.27 31.99 0.87
CA ASP A 161 -11.28 33.38 0.41
C ASP A 161 -10.18 33.58 -0.65
N ASP A 162 -10.47 34.36 -1.68
CA ASP A 162 -9.58 34.59 -2.84
C ASP A 162 -8.52 35.70 -2.59
N GLU A 163 -8.40 36.21 -1.35
CA GLU A 163 -7.37 37.18 -0.90
C GLU A 163 -6.12 36.49 -0.33
#